data_AF-A0A3D0NK50-F1
#
_entry.id   AF-A0A3D0NK50-F1
#
_cell.length_a   1.000
_cell.length_b   1.000
_cell.length_c   1.000
_cell.angle_alpha   90.00
_cell.angle_beta   90.00
_cell.angle_gamma   90.00
#
_symmetry.space_group_name_H-M   'P 1'
#
loop_
_entity.id
_entity.type
_entity.pdbx_description
1 polymer ?
#
loop_
_entity_poly.entity_id
_entity_poly.type
_entity_poly.pdbx_seq_one_letter_code
_entity_poly.pdbx_strand_id
1 'polypeptide(L)'
;MRGRARLVTARKAAVLGFPVEHSRSPQLHLAAYRALGLDDWTYDRIACTADELPSVVSGFGPEWVGVSVTMPGKFAALRFADERTERAQLVGSANTLVRTESGWRADNT
;
A
#
# COMPACT_ATOMS: atom_id res chain seq x y z
N MET A 1 25.10 -29.18 -8.04
CA MET A 1 24.23 -28.68 -6.94
C MET A 1 23.22 -27.72 -7.56
N ARG A 2 21.95 -28.12 -7.70
CA ARG A 2 20.90 -27.24 -8.26
C ARG A 2 20.42 -26.34 -7.13
N GLY A 3 20.68 -25.04 -7.24
CA GLY A 3 20.19 -24.05 -6.29
C GLY A 3 18.67 -24.11 -6.22
N ARG A 4 18.12 -24.23 -5.01
CA ARG A 4 16.69 -24.02 -4.77
C ARG A 4 16.34 -22.63 -5.30
N ALA A 5 15.59 -22.57 -6.39
CA ALA A 5 14.95 -21.33 -6.81
C ALA A 5 14.11 -20.85 -5.62
N ARG A 6 14.49 -19.71 -5.03
CA ARG A 6 13.62 -19.00 -4.11
C ARG A 6 12.37 -18.68 -4.92
N LEU A 7 11.22 -19.23 -4.55
CA LEU A 7 9.94 -18.77 -5.07
C LEU A 7 9.80 -17.32 -4.60
N VAL A 8 10.28 -16.39 -5.41
CA VAL A 8 10.05 -14.96 -5.19
C VAL A 8 8.60 -14.77 -5.59
N THR A 9 7.71 -14.70 -4.59
CA THR A 9 6.34 -14.28 -4.83
C THR A 9 6.39 -12.82 -5.25
N ALA A 10 5.97 -12.53 -6.49
CA ALA A 10 5.80 -11.16 -6.97
C ALA A 10 5.02 -10.35 -5.92
N ARG A 11 5.48 -9.15 -5.61
CA ARG A 11 4.91 -8.32 -4.54
C ARG A 11 4.20 -7.12 -5.17
N LYS A 12 3.03 -6.79 -4.65
CA LYS A 12 2.20 -5.69 -5.18
C LYS A 12 2.07 -4.57 -4.18
N ALA A 13 2.22 -3.35 -4.67
CA ALA A 13 1.85 -2.13 -3.98
C ALA A 13 0.98 -1.26 -4.90
N ALA A 14 0.32 -0.26 -4.34
CA ALA A 14 -0.42 0.71 -5.13
C ALA A 14 -0.59 2.04 -4.39
N VAL A 15 -1.07 3.05 -5.11
CA VAL A 15 -1.68 4.23 -4.53
C VAL A 15 -3.20 4.16 -4.71
N LEU A 16 -3.95 4.36 -3.63
CA LEU A 16 -5.41 4.46 -3.61
C LEU A 16 -5.85 5.92 -3.51
N GLY A 17 -6.80 6.34 -4.35
CA GLY A 17 -7.41 7.67 -4.26
C GLY A 17 -8.39 7.94 -5.39
N PHE A 18 -9.02 9.12 -5.38
CA PHE A 18 -9.94 9.52 -6.43
C PHE A 18 -9.99 11.06 -6.55
N PRO A 19 -9.53 11.66 -7.67
CA PRO A 19 -8.77 11.04 -8.77
C PRO A 19 -7.36 10.60 -8.35
N VAL A 20 -6.78 9.60 -9.01
CA VAL A 20 -5.48 8.98 -8.64
C VAL A 20 -4.39 9.17 -9.70
N GLU A 21 -4.77 9.57 -10.90
CA GLU A 21 -3.94 9.65 -12.10
C GLU A 21 -2.73 10.57 -11.91
N HIS A 22 -2.92 11.66 -11.16
CA HIS A 22 -1.87 12.65 -10.88
C HIS A 22 -0.86 12.22 -9.82
N SER A 23 -1.06 11.08 -9.15
CA SER A 23 -0.12 10.60 -8.14
C SER A 23 1.25 10.32 -8.76
N ARG A 24 2.30 10.84 -8.11
CA ARG A 24 3.70 10.58 -8.45
C ARG A 24 4.27 9.34 -7.75
N SER A 25 3.51 8.72 -6.85
CA SER A 25 3.98 7.56 -6.08
C SER A 25 4.45 6.41 -6.97
N PRO A 26 3.76 6.04 -8.07
CA PRO A 26 4.23 4.97 -8.95
C PRO A 26 5.61 5.26 -9.55
N GLN A 27 5.89 6.49 -9.99
CA GLN A 27 7.20 6.84 -10.55
C GLN A 27 8.30 6.71 -9.49
N LEU A 28 8.05 7.21 -8.28
CA LEU A 28 9.02 7.18 -7.18
C LEU A 28 9.30 5.74 -6.72
N HIS A 29 8.25 4.96 -6.47
CA HIS A 29 8.40 3.59 -5.97
C HIS A 29 8.99 2.65 -7.03
N LEU A 30 8.55 2.72 -8.29
CA LEU A 30 9.14 1.90 -9.34
C LEU A 30 10.61 2.26 -9.60
N ALA A 31 10.99 3.53 -9.46
CA ALA A 31 12.41 3.92 -9.53
C ALA A 31 13.22 3.31 -8.38
N ALA A 32 12.69 3.35 -7.16
CA ALA A 32 13.33 2.72 -6.00
C ALA A 32 13.41 1.19 -6.16
N TYR A 33 12.35 0.54 -6.63
CA TYR A 33 12.33 -0.92 -6.82
C TYR A 33 13.40 -1.37 -7.82
N ARG A 34 13.52 -0.68 -8.96
CA ARG A 34 14.60 -0.94 -9.92
C ARG A 34 15.99 -0.71 -9.31
N ALA A 35 16.18 0.37 -8.56
CA ALA A 35 17.46 0.66 -7.92
C ALA A 35 17.85 -0.40 -6.86
N LEU A 36 16.87 -1.08 -6.27
CA LEU A 36 17.05 -2.14 -5.28
C LEU A 36 17.06 -3.56 -5.87
N GLY A 37 16.94 -3.72 -7.20
CA GLY A 37 16.85 -5.04 -7.85
C GLY A 37 15.57 -5.82 -7.53
N LEU A 38 14.49 -5.11 -7.22
CA LEU A 38 13.16 -5.68 -6.93
C LEU A 38 12.34 -5.77 -8.21
N ASP A 39 12.81 -6.53 -9.19
CA ASP A 39 12.25 -6.56 -10.55
C ASP A 39 10.83 -7.17 -10.61
N ASP A 40 10.48 -8.01 -9.64
CA ASP A 40 9.17 -8.67 -9.54
C ASP A 40 8.15 -7.87 -8.69
N TRP A 41 8.46 -6.61 -8.34
CA TRP A 41 7.55 -5.74 -7.57
C TRP A 41 6.77 -4.81 -8.50
N THR A 42 5.45 -4.73 -8.30
CA THR A 42 4.59 -3.79 -9.01
C THR A 42 4.15 -2.64 -8.10
N TYR A 43 3.86 -1.49 -8.70
CA TYR A 43 3.25 -0.35 -8.03
C TYR A 43 2.18 0.29 -8.92
N ASP A 44 0.91 0.06 -8.59
CA ASP A 44 -0.23 0.45 -9.43
C ASP A 44 -0.93 1.73 -8.94
N ARG A 45 -1.84 2.26 -9.77
CA ARG A 45 -2.83 3.27 -9.39
C ARG A 45 -4.19 2.59 -9.32
N ILE A 46 -4.92 2.77 -8.23
CA ILE A 46 -6.27 2.21 -8.08
C ILE A 46 -7.20 3.36 -7.70
N ALA A 47 -8.14 3.65 -8.60
CA ALA A 47 -9.23 4.57 -8.35
C ALA A 47 -10.07 4.02 -7.18
N CYS A 48 -10.18 4.78 -6.10
CA CYS A 48 -10.78 4.33 -4.86
C CYS A 48 -11.25 5.53 -4.05
N THR A 49 -12.56 5.62 -3.84
CA THR A 49 -13.18 6.58 -2.93
C THR A 49 -12.95 6.18 -1.47
N ALA A 50 -13.33 7.05 -0.54
CA ALA A 50 -13.19 6.76 0.89
C ALA A 50 -14.09 5.59 1.35
N ASP A 51 -15.28 5.46 0.75
CA ASP A 51 -16.26 4.43 1.12
C ASP A 51 -15.90 3.05 0.53
N GLU A 52 -15.23 3.03 -0.61
CA GLU A 52 -14.77 1.79 -1.25
C GLU A 52 -13.52 1.21 -0.58
N LEU A 53 -12.70 2.05 0.06
CA LEU A 53 -11.38 1.67 0.59
C LEU A 53 -11.41 0.40 1.46
N PRO A 54 -12.32 0.25 2.46
CA PRO A 54 -12.36 -0.95 3.27
C PRO A 54 -12.59 -2.22 2.46
N SER A 55 -13.49 -2.17 1.47
CA SER A 55 -13.79 -3.32 0.60
C SER A 55 -12.62 -3.66 -0.32
N VAL A 56 -12.02 -2.64 -0.95
CA VAL A 56 -10.87 -2.81 -1.85
C VAL A 56 -9.69 -3.43 -1.11
N VAL A 57 -9.31 -2.88 0.05
CA VAL A 57 -8.15 -3.36 0.80
C VAL A 57 -8.40 -4.74 1.43
N SER A 58 -9.64 -5.05 1.82
CA SER A 58 -10.01 -6.40 2.30
C SER A 58 -9.91 -7.47 1.20
N GLY A 59 -10.07 -7.09 -0.07
CA GLY A 59 -9.94 -8.00 -1.22
C GLY A 59 -8.49 -8.31 -1.61
N PHE A 60 -7.50 -7.64 -1.02
CA PHE A 60 -6.09 -7.86 -1.35
C PHE A 60 -5.57 -9.21 -0.83
N GLY A 61 -5.03 -10.01 -1.75
CA GLY A 61 -4.34 -11.26 -1.45
C GLY A 61 -2.99 -11.09 -0.74
N PRO A 62 -2.30 -12.21 -0.43
CA PRO A 62 -1.05 -12.21 0.32
C PRO A 62 0.13 -11.56 -0.42
N GLU A 63 0.03 -11.32 -1.74
CA GLU A 63 1.06 -10.64 -2.52
C GLU A 63 1.13 -9.13 -2.24
N TRP A 64 0.06 -8.54 -1.71
CA TRP A 64 -0.03 -7.10 -1.44
C TRP A 64 0.73 -6.72 -0.18
N VAL A 65 1.73 -5.85 -0.32
CA VAL A 65 2.64 -5.50 0.79
C VAL A 65 2.30 -4.20 1.47
N GLY A 66 1.65 -3.30 0.74
CA GLY A 66 1.41 -1.94 1.20
C GLY A 66 0.70 -1.13 0.14
N VAL A 67 -0.04 -0.12 0.58
CA VAL A 67 -0.59 0.89 -0.31
C VAL A 67 -0.34 2.28 0.27
N SER A 68 -0.01 3.23 -0.60
CA SER A 68 -0.16 4.65 -0.28
C SER A 68 -1.63 5.03 -0.43
N VAL A 69 -2.07 6.00 0.36
CA VAL A 69 -3.45 6.50 0.36
C VAL A 69 -3.41 8.02 0.20
N THR A 70 -4.09 8.51 -0.82
CA THR A 70 -4.28 9.94 -1.05
C THR A 70 -5.75 10.33 -0.87
N MET A 71 -6.09 11.59 -1.15
CA MET A 71 -7.47 12.07 -1.11
C MET A 71 -8.39 11.18 -1.98
N PRO A 72 -9.61 10.84 -1.52
CA PRO A 72 -10.23 11.19 -0.23
C PRO A 72 -10.01 10.14 0.89
N GLY A 73 -9.25 9.07 0.65
CA GLY A 73 -9.26 7.86 1.47
C GLY A 73 -8.53 7.91 2.82
N LYS A 74 -7.77 8.98 3.14
CA LYS A 74 -6.83 8.96 4.30
C LYS A 74 -7.50 8.71 5.66
N PHE A 75 -8.71 9.23 5.86
CA PHE A 75 -9.47 9.00 7.10
C PHE A 75 -10.02 7.56 7.15
N ALA A 76 -10.49 7.04 6.00
CA ALA A 76 -10.97 5.66 5.90
C ALA A 76 -9.82 4.66 6.14
N ALA A 77 -8.63 4.93 5.61
CA ALA A 77 -7.44 4.10 5.85
C ALA A 77 -7.09 4.02 7.34
N LEU A 78 -7.10 5.15 8.06
CA LEU A 78 -6.84 5.15 9.50
C LEU A 78 -7.91 4.36 10.25
N ARG A 79 -9.19 4.49 9.89
CA ARG A 79 -10.27 3.73 10.53
C ARG A 79 -10.19 2.23 10.22
N PHE A 80 -9.82 1.87 8.99
CA PHE A 80 -9.76 0.50 8.51
C PHE A 80 -8.67 -0.34 9.19
N ALA A 81 -7.48 0.21 9.41
CA ALA A 81 -6.31 -0.56 9.85
C ALA A 81 -6.51 -1.26 11.22
N ASP A 82 -5.86 -2.39 11.42
CA ASP A 82 -5.85 -3.11 12.70
C ASP A 82 -4.90 -2.42 13.69
N GLU A 83 -3.73 -2.02 13.20
CA GLU A 83 -2.70 -1.31 13.95
C GLU A 83 -2.53 0.11 13.43
N ARG A 84 -2.15 1.05 14.31
CA ARG A 84 -1.94 2.46 13.94
C ARG A 84 -0.70 2.98 14.65
N THR A 85 0.16 3.70 13.94
CA THR A 85 1.24 4.44 14.58
C THR A 85 0.67 5.61 15.39
N GLU A 86 1.37 5.99 16.47
CA GLU A 86 0.99 7.14 17.31
C GLU A 86 0.85 8.42 16.47
N ARG A 87 1.80 8.67 15.56
CA ARG A 87 1.76 9.82 14.66
C ARG A 87 0.52 9.83 13.76
N ALA A 88 0.08 8.68 13.23
CA ALA A 88 -1.12 8.61 12.40
C ALA A 88 -2.39 8.88 13.23
N GLN A 89 -2.43 8.43 14.48
CA GLN A 89 -3.51 8.73 15.41
C GLN A 89 -3.56 10.23 15.74
N LEU A 90 -2.42 10.85 16.05
CA LEU A 90 -2.31 12.28 16.36
C LEU A 90 -2.72 13.17 15.18
N VAL A 91 -2.31 12.81 13.96
CA VAL A 91 -2.72 13.52 12.74
C VAL A 91 -4.20 13.27 12.40
N GLY A 92 -4.80 12.18 12.89
CA GLY A 92 -6.18 11.81 12.62
C GLY A 92 -6.42 11.28 11.19
N SER A 93 -5.35 10.98 10.44
CA SER A 93 -5.45 10.36 9.11
C SER A 93 -4.21 9.51 8.79
N ALA A 94 -4.30 8.62 7.80
CA ALA A 94 -3.21 7.78 7.36
C ALA A 94 -3.01 7.88 5.84
N ASN A 95 -1.76 8.10 5.39
CA ASN A 95 -1.40 8.10 3.98
C ASN A 95 -0.70 6.79 3.56
N THR A 96 -0.53 5.85 4.48
CA THR A 96 0.16 4.59 4.24
C THR A 96 -0.53 3.46 4.99
N LEU A 97 -0.79 2.34 4.31
CA LEU A 97 -1.17 1.06 4.91
C LEU A 97 -0.07 0.05 4.58
N VAL A 98 0.43 -0.66 5.58
CA VAL A 98 1.44 -1.72 5.41
C VAL A 98 0.85 -3.03 5.90
N ARG A 99 0.98 -4.10 5.12
CA ARG A 99 0.53 -5.43 5.55
C ARG A 99 1.42 -5.94 6.68
N THR A 100 0.79 -6.44 7.75
CA THR A 100 1.44 -7.11 8.88
C THR A 100 1.05 -8.60 8.90
N GLU A 101 1.57 -9.36 9.86
CA GLU A 101 1.14 -10.75 10.09
C GLU A 101 -0.31 -10.84 10.61
N SER A 102 -0.78 -9.78 11.28
CA SER A 102 -2.09 -9.66 11.94
C SER A 102 -3.15 -8.94 11.09
N GLY A 103 -2.77 -8.27 10.01
CA GLY A 103 -3.67 -7.47 9.19
C GLY A 103 -2.98 -6.29 8.52
N TRP A 104 -3.43 -5.07 8.81
CA TRP A 104 -2.89 -3.84 8.23
C TRP A 104 -2.51 -2.82 9.30
N ARG A 105 -1.34 -2.19 9.13
CA ARG A 105 -0.90 -1.07 9.95
C ARG A 105 -1.01 0.24 9.19
N ALA A 106 -1.71 1.21 9.77
CA ALA A 106 -1.80 2.58 9.29
C ALA A 106 -0.67 3.45 9.80
N ASP A 107 -0.15 4.29 8.90
CA ASP A 107 0.89 5.26 9.18
C ASP A 107 0.67 6.58 8.41
N ASN A 108 1.34 7.64 8.88
CA ASN A 108 1.35 8.95 8.22
C ASN A 108 2.80 9.42 8.08
N THR A 109 3.31 9.38 6.85
CA THR A 109 4.71 9.68 6.49
C THR A 109 4.89 11.08 5.94
#